data_AF-A0A952RG46-F1
#
_entry.id   AF-A0A952RG46-F1
#
_cell.length_a   1.000
_cell.length_b   1.000
_cell.length_c   1.000
_cell.angle_alpha   90.00
_cell.angle_beta   90.00
_cell.angle_gamma   90.00
#
_symmetry.space_group_name_H-M   'P 1'
#
loop_
_entity.id
_entity.type
_entity.pdbx_description
1 polymer ?
#
loop_
_entity_poly.entity_id
_entity_poly.type
_entity_poly.pdbx_seq_one_letter_code
_entity_poly.pdbx_strand_id
1 'polypeptide(L)'
;MRLLSYKLRFRDRHVRAVPAGVTGPGVDLRGADADAALAAARPIVAWLEEREPGIEVRSISVNAKRVLVSLESTPRPRVLRFDPPSANELRDAGAAAERIIADACERTLARRAC
;
A
#
# COMPACT_ATOMS: atom_id res chain seq x y z
N MET A 1 10.10 8.35 -9.22
CA MET A 1 9.76 7.11 -9.96
C MET A 1 8.27 6.83 -9.84
N ARG A 2 7.64 6.21 -10.85
CA ARG A 2 6.22 5.84 -10.82
C ARG A 2 6.04 4.39 -10.38
N LEU A 3 4.99 4.11 -9.59
CA LEU A 3 4.58 2.75 -9.24
C LEU A 3 3.39 2.30 -10.11
N LEU A 4 3.40 1.03 -10.53
CA LEU A 4 2.26 0.38 -11.20
C LEU A 4 1.25 -0.15 -10.17
N SER A 5 1.77 -0.69 -9.07
CA SER A 5 0.98 -1.14 -7.93
C SER A 5 1.85 -1.24 -6.68
N TYR A 6 1.22 -1.25 -5.52
CA TYR A 6 1.88 -1.59 -4.27
C TYR A 6 0.90 -2.28 -3.31
N LYS A 7 1.44 -3.04 -2.37
CA LYS A 7 0.71 -3.71 -1.31
C LYS A 7 1.35 -3.43 0.04
N LEU A 8 0.60 -2.78 0.90
CA LEU A 8 0.90 -2.54 2.31
C LEU A 8 0.38 -3.74 3.13
N ARG A 9 1.24 -4.37 3.94
CA ARG A 9 0.84 -5.41 4.90
C ARG A 9 1.18 -4.91 6.29
N PHE A 10 0.14 -4.59 7.06
CA PHE A 10 0.29 -3.95 8.37
C PHE A 10 0.87 -4.93 9.39
N ARG A 11 0.30 -6.13 9.48
CA ARG A 11 0.75 -7.18 10.42
C ARG A 11 2.20 -7.60 10.21
N ASP A 12 2.60 -7.81 8.95
CA ASP A 12 3.94 -8.32 8.61
C ASP A 12 4.99 -7.19 8.51
N ARG A 13 4.59 -5.93 8.72
CA ARG A 13 5.40 -4.71 8.49
C ARG A 13 6.17 -4.78 7.16
N HIS A 14 5.41 -5.05 6.10
CA HIS A 14 5.94 -5.33 4.77
C HIS A 14 5.25 -4.46 3.74
N VAL A 15 6.04 -3.90 2.83
CA VAL A 15 5.51 -3.31 1.61
C VAL A 15 6.12 -4.01 0.40
N ARG A 16 5.27 -4.45 -0.54
CA ARG A 16 5.73 -4.89 -1.86
C ARG A 16 5.26 -3.88 -2.89
N ALA A 17 6.17 -3.38 -3.72
CA ALA A 17 5.86 -2.41 -4.76
C ALA A 17 6.33 -2.91 -6.12
N VAL A 18 5.64 -2.50 -7.18
CA VAL A 18 6.00 -2.78 -8.56
C VAL A 18 6.28 -1.46 -9.27
N PRO A 19 7.54 -1.04 -9.36
CA PRO A 19 7.91 0.16 -10.11
C PRO A 19 7.64 0.01 -11.61
N ALA A 20 7.27 1.11 -12.26
CA ALA A 20 7.13 1.14 -13.72
C ALA A 20 8.51 1.10 -14.40
N GLY A 21 8.63 0.34 -15.49
CA GLY A 21 9.86 0.28 -16.29
C GLY A 21 10.98 -0.60 -15.71
N VAL A 22 10.72 -1.31 -14.60
CA VAL A 22 11.68 -2.25 -14.00
C VAL A 22 11.26 -3.68 -14.34
N THR A 23 12.12 -4.42 -15.04
CA THR A 23 11.90 -5.83 -15.37
C THR A 23 12.31 -6.71 -14.20
N GLY A 24 11.47 -7.67 -13.83
CA GLY A 24 11.76 -8.65 -12.77
C GLY A 24 10.79 -8.58 -11.59
N PRO A 25 11.12 -9.24 -10.46
CA PRO A 25 10.27 -9.23 -9.28
C PRO A 25 10.18 -7.81 -8.70
N GLY A 26 9.00 -7.46 -8.18
CA GLY A 26 8.79 -6.19 -7.49
C GLY A 26 9.78 -5.98 -6.32
N VAL A 27 9.81 -4.77 -5.79
CA VAL A 27 10.66 -4.41 -4.66
C VAL A 27 9.93 -4.73 -3.35
N ASP A 28 10.58 -5.50 -2.48
CA ASP A 28 10.13 -5.73 -1.12
C ASP A 28 10.86 -4.78 -0.17
N LEU A 29 10.10 -3.96 0.55
CA LEU A 29 10.57 -3.04 1.56
C LEU A 29 10.28 -3.63 2.95
N ARG A 30 11.25 -3.52 3.86
CA ARG A 30 11.19 -4.02 5.24
C ARG A 30 11.86 -3.01 6.18
N GLY A 31 11.59 -3.13 7.48
CA GLY A 31 12.16 -2.24 8.50
C GLY A 31 11.71 -0.79 8.28
N ALA A 32 12.65 0.16 8.47
CA ALA A 32 12.35 1.59 8.48
C ALA A 32 11.59 2.09 7.24
N ASP A 33 11.95 1.62 6.04
CA ASP A 33 11.25 2.03 4.80
C ASP A 33 9.80 1.54 4.78
N ALA A 34 9.54 0.31 5.23
CA ALA A 34 8.19 -0.23 5.31
C ALA A 34 7.37 0.47 6.41
N ASP A 35 7.99 0.74 7.56
CA ASP A 35 7.35 1.40 8.69
C ASP A 35 6.94 2.84 8.35
N ALA A 36 7.82 3.58 7.67
CA ALA A 36 7.53 4.92 7.19
C ALA A 36 6.34 4.92 6.20
N ALA A 37 6.32 3.98 5.26
CA ALA A 37 5.23 3.83 4.31
C ALA A 37 3.89 3.47 5.00
N LEU A 38 3.92 2.53 5.96
CA LEU A 38 2.73 2.12 6.71
C LEU A 38 2.20 3.25 7.60
N ALA A 39 3.07 4.01 8.25
CA ALA A 39 2.70 5.18 9.03
C ALA A 39 2.07 6.28 8.15
N ALA A 40 2.64 6.52 6.98
CA ALA A 40 2.10 7.48 6.01
C ALA A 40 0.78 7.02 5.37
N ALA A 41 0.43 5.74 5.46
CA ALA A 41 -0.85 5.21 4.98
C ALA A 41 -2.00 5.35 5.99
N ARG A 42 -1.76 5.91 7.18
CA ARG A 42 -2.80 6.15 8.19
C ARG A 42 -4.03 6.92 7.67
N PRO A 43 -3.92 7.91 6.78
CA PRO A 43 -5.11 8.58 6.23
C PRO A 43 -6.03 7.62 5.45
N ILE A 44 -5.50 6.58 4.81
CA ILE A 44 -6.31 5.55 4.15
C ILE A 44 -7.11 4.77 5.21
N VAL A 45 -6.46 4.43 6.32
CA VAL A 45 -7.11 3.71 7.44
C VAL A 45 -8.21 4.57 8.06
N ALA A 46 -7.93 5.86 8.33
CA ALA A 46 -8.92 6.79 8.86
C ALA A 46 -10.14 6.93 7.93
N TRP A 47 -9.92 7.07 6.61
CA TRP A 47 -11.01 7.12 5.64
C TRP A 47 -11.90 5.87 5.69
N LEU A 48 -11.31 4.70 5.92
CA LEU A 48 -12.03 3.44 6.04
C LEU A 48 -12.78 3.34 7.38
N GLU A 49 -12.16 3.72 8.50
CA GLU A 49 -12.75 3.71 9.84
C GLU A 49 -13.98 4.62 9.94
N GLU A 50 -13.98 5.78 9.27
CA GLU A 50 -15.14 6.69 9.19
C GLU A 50 -16.36 6.02 8.56
N ARG A 51 -16.16 5.10 7.61
CA ARG A 51 -17.21 4.47 6.81
C ARG A 51 -17.59 3.09 7.34
N GLU A 52 -16.63 2.39 7.93
CA GLU A 52 -16.76 1.05 8.49
C GLU A 52 -16.11 1.06 9.89
N PRO A 53 -16.83 1.53 10.93
CA PRO A 53 -16.28 1.61 12.27
C PRO A 53 -15.88 0.24 12.83
N GLY A 54 -14.73 0.18 13.50
CA GLY A 54 -14.25 -1.04 14.16
C GLY A 54 -13.61 -2.08 13.23
N ILE A 55 -13.31 -1.72 11.98
CA ILE A 55 -12.52 -2.59 11.11
C ILE A 55 -11.06 -2.65 11.57
N GLU A 56 -10.45 -3.81 11.39
CA GLU A 56 -9.01 -3.97 11.51
C GLU A 56 -8.41 -4.26 10.13
N VAL A 57 -7.54 -3.38 9.65
CA VAL A 57 -6.95 -3.51 8.31
C VAL A 57 -5.73 -4.42 8.34
N ARG A 58 -5.80 -5.56 7.63
CA ARG A 58 -4.68 -6.48 7.46
C ARG A 58 -3.73 -6.03 6.35
N SER A 59 -4.27 -5.70 5.18
CA SER A 59 -3.47 -5.27 4.04
C SER A 59 -4.25 -4.41 3.06
N ILE A 60 -3.55 -3.50 2.38
CA ILE A 60 -4.11 -2.64 1.33
C ILE A 60 -3.32 -2.87 0.05
N SER A 61 -3.99 -3.17 -1.05
CA SER A 61 -3.40 -3.30 -2.38
C SER A 61 -3.92 -2.19 -3.28
N VAL A 62 -3.03 -1.39 -3.84
CA VAL A 62 -3.34 -0.23 -4.65
C VAL A 62 -2.79 -0.43 -6.06
N ASN A 63 -3.62 -0.14 -7.06
CA ASN A 63 -3.18 0.02 -8.45
C ASN A 63 -4.03 1.10 -9.14
N ALA A 64 -3.73 1.39 -10.40
CA ALA A 64 -4.42 2.44 -11.16
C ALA A 64 -5.93 2.23 -11.32
N LYS A 65 -6.43 1.00 -11.23
CA LYS A 65 -7.84 0.65 -11.48
C LYS A 65 -8.67 0.57 -10.20
N ARG A 66 -8.09 0.14 -9.08
CA ARG A 66 -8.83 -0.17 -7.85
C ARG A 66 -7.94 -0.19 -6.61
N VAL A 67 -8.60 -0.11 -5.46
CA VAL A 67 -8.02 -0.39 -4.15
C VAL A 67 -8.72 -1.60 -3.53
N LEU A 68 -7.94 -2.57 -3.06
CA LEU A 68 -8.43 -3.73 -2.34
C LEU A 68 -7.93 -3.69 -0.89
N VAL A 69 -8.84 -3.81 0.06
CA VAL A 69 -8.53 -3.79 1.48
C VAL A 69 -8.93 -5.13 2.08
N SER A 70 -7.95 -5.88 2.59
CA SER A 70 -8.20 -7.09 3.35
C SER A 70 -8.29 -6.73 4.82
N LEU A 71 -9.35 -7.19 5.48
CA LEU A 71 -9.59 -6.96 6.90
C LEU A 71 -9.22 -8.19 7.71
N GLU A 72 -8.79 -7.98 8.95
CA GLU A 72 -8.86 -9.02 9.97
C GLU A 72 -10.34 -9.14 10.38
N SER A 73 -10.94 -10.31 10.19
CA SER A 73 -12.32 -10.55 10.60
C SER A 73 -12.56 -12.02 10.94
N THR A 74 -13.36 -12.25 11.98
CA THR A 74 -13.79 -13.58 12.43
C THR A 74 -15.27 -13.79 12.09
N PRO A 75 -15.69 -14.99 11.65
CA PRO A 75 -14.91 -16.23 11.56
C PRO A 75 -14.06 -16.35 10.28
N ARG A 76 -14.23 -15.45 9.30
CA ARG A 76 -13.52 -15.52 8.01
C ARG A 76 -13.01 -14.14 7.59
N PRO A 77 -11.80 -14.05 6.99
CA PRO A 77 -11.30 -12.81 6.42
C PRO A 77 -12.24 -12.23 5.37
N ARG A 78 -12.35 -10.91 5.34
CA ARG A 78 -13.14 -10.16 4.36
C ARG A 78 -12.24 -9.29 3.50
N VAL A 79 -12.67 -9.05 2.27
CA VAL A 79 -12.02 -8.11 1.35
C VAL A 79 -13.04 -7.07 0.92
N LEU A 80 -12.72 -5.81 1.17
CA LEU A 80 -13.41 -4.67 0.59
C LEU A 80 -12.75 -4.31 -0.74
N ARG A 81 -13.58 -4.03 -1.72
CA ARG A 81 -13.15 -3.63 -3.06
C ARG A 81 -13.70 -2.24 -3.36
N PHE A 82 -12.80 -1.34 -3.74
CA PHE A 82 -13.13 0.01 -4.14
C PHE A 82 -12.68 0.21 -5.59
N ASP A 83 -13.64 0.47 -6.46
CA ASP A 83 -13.42 1.00 -7.80
C ASP A 83 -13.66 2.53 -7.77
N PRO A 84 -13.33 3.28 -8.84
CA PRO A 84 -13.64 4.72 -8.89
C PRO A 84 -15.16 4.99 -8.72
N PRO A 85 -15.55 6.07 -8.02
CA PRO A 85 -14.71 7.17 -7.57
C PRO A 85 -13.96 6.94 -6.24
N SER A 86 -14.41 6.03 -5.36
CA SER A 86 -13.80 5.84 -4.03
C SER A 86 -12.34 5.36 -4.10
N ALA A 87 -11.97 4.62 -5.14
CA ALA A 87 -10.57 4.27 -5.39
C ALA A 87 -9.67 5.49 -5.64
N ASN A 88 -10.22 6.62 -6.09
CA ASN A 88 -9.46 7.86 -6.29
C ASN A 88 -9.21 8.52 -4.93
N GLU A 89 -10.25 8.66 -4.11
CA GLU A 89 -10.14 9.21 -2.75
C GLU A 89 -9.12 8.44 -1.90
N LEU A 90 -9.15 7.11 -1.94
CA LEU A 90 -8.19 6.26 -1.23
C LEU A 90 -6.75 6.43 -1.74
N ARG A 91 -6.56 6.68 -3.04
CA ARG A 91 -5.24 6.96 -3.62
C ARG A 91 -4.75 8.34 -3.22
N ASP A 92 -5.64 9.33 -3.19
CA ASP A 92 -5.32 10.69 -2.76
C ASP A 92 -4.92 10.70 -1.27
N ALA A 93 -5.68 9.99 -0.42
CA ALA A 93 -5.33 9.76 0.99
C ALA A 93 -3.99 9.02 1.15
N GLY A 94 -3.66 8.12 0.21
CA GLY A 94 -2.44 7.34 0.18
C GLY A 94 -1.23 7.99 -0.48
N ALA A 95 -1.36 9.21 -1.02
CA ALA A 95 -0.34 9.81 -1.89
C ALA A 95 1.03 9.98 -1.19
N ALA A 96 1.04 10.27 0.12
CA ALA A 96 2.27 10.35 0.91
C ALA A 96 2.96 8.98 1.04
N ALA A 97 2.20 7.92 1.31
CA ALA A 97 2.73 6.56 1.36
C ALA A 97 3.28 6.15 0.00
N GLU A 98 2.57 6.43 -1.10
CA GLU A 98 3.04 6.11 -2.46
C GLU A 98 4.37 6.77 -2.78
N ARG A 99 4.55 8.04 -2.39
CA ARG A 99 5.81 8.77 -2.57
C ARG A 99 6.97 8.12 -1.79
N ILE A 100 6.76 7.82 -0.51
CA ILE A 100 7.77 7.16 0.33
C ILE A 100 8.17 5.79 -0.25
N ILE A 101 7.20 5.02 -0.73
CA ILE A 101 7.44 3.73 -1.36
C ILE A 101 8.26 3.90 -2.63
N ALA A 102 7.93 4.89 -3.47
CA ALA A 102 8.67 5.18 -4.68
C ALA A 102 10.13 5.53 -4.38
N ASP A 103 10.37 6.44 -3.44
CA ASP A 103 11.73 6.85 -3.06
C ASP A 103 12.54 5.68 -2.48
N ALA A 104 11.92 4.84 -1.65
CA ALA A 104 12.56 3.65 -1.08
C ALA A 104 12.88 2.59 -2.15
N CYS A 105 12.01 2.45 -3.15
CA CYS A 105 12.25 1.57 -4.28
C CYS A 105 13.42 2.08 -5.14
N GLU A 106 13.54 3.40 -5.39
CA GLU A 106 14.67 3.97 -6.13
C GLU A 106 15.99 3.66 -5.43
N ARG A 107 16.08 3.92 -4.12
CA ARG A 107 17.27 3.60 -3.31
C ARG A 107 17.60 2.11 -3.34
N THR A 108 16.59 1.24 -3.31
CA THR A 108 16.79 -0.21 -3.29
C THR A 108 17.25 -0.72 -4.66
N LEU A 109 16.70 -0.20 -5.75
CA LEU A 109 17.11 -0.58 -7.09
C LEU A 109 18.51 -0.07 -7.42
N ALA A 110 18.84 1.17 -7.03
CA ALA A 110 20.20 1.71 -7.20
C ALA A 110 21.25 0.82 -6.51
N ARG A 111 20.96 0.33 -5.29
CA ARG A 111 21.82 -0.60 -4.56
C ARG A 111 22.00 -1.98 -5.23
N ARG A 112 21.04 -2.43 -6.05
CA ARG A 112 21.14 -3.71 -6.77
C ARG A 112 21.94 -3.62 -8.07
N ALA A 113 22.10 -2.40 -8.59
CA ALA A 113 22.83 -2.14 -9.83
C ALA A 113 24.34 -1.91 -9.60
N CYS A 114 24.74 -1.72 -8.34
CA CYS A 114 26.13 -1.71 -7.89
C CYS A 114 26.60 -3.12 -7.53
#